data_AF-A0A5E4MY55-F1
#
_entry.id   AF-A0A5E4MY55-F1
#
_cell.length_a   1.000
_cell.length_b   1.000
_cell.length_c   1.000
_cell.angle_alpha   90.00
_cell.angle_beta   90.00
_cell.angle_gamma   90.00
#
_symmetry.space_group_name_H-M   'P 1'
#
loop_
_entity.id
_entity.type
_entity.pdbx_description
1 polymer ?
#
loop_
_entity_poly.entity_id
_entity_poly.type
_entity_poly.pdbx_seq_one_letter_code
_entity_poly.pdbx_strand_id
1 'polypeptide(L)'
;MENEFIDRLNKILEVKKPNSKYLSKVKYEKLIIHLKELKTKKPKIPNDYRIIKKYDVVEVSNVERLVVPKMNKDDQIKCYVFNEELFSILHETHLSIGHGRRDRMEHQLHSKYENITRETVMLYLNLCELCQKKSFMIKPITSTDNINLHYQDLVDIHTI
;
A
#
# COMPACT_ATOMS: atom_id res chain seq x y z
N MET A 1 -0.81 18.67 0.24
CA MET A 1 -0.39 17.28 0.58
C MET A 1 0.26 16.59 -0.61
N GLU A 2 -0.33 16.69 -1.81
CA GLU A 2 0.19 16.05 -3.03
C GLU A 2 1.63 16.44 -3.38
N ASN A 3 1.92 17.75 -3.50
CA ASN A 3 3.28 18.23 -3.84
C ASN A 3 4.33 17.70 -2.85
N GLU A 4 4.07 17.81 -1.54
CA GLU A 4 4.96 17.31 -0.50
C GLU A 4 5.16 15.78 -0.58
N PHE A 5 4.11 15.03 -0.95
CA PHE A 5 4.22 13.60 -1.19
C PHE A 5 5.14 13.31 -2.38
N ILE A 6 4.94 14.01 -3.50
CA ILE A 6 5.74 13.86 -4.73
C ILE A 6 7.21 14.19 -4.44
N ASP A 7 7.49 15.29 -3.73
CA ASP A 7 8.85 15.70 -3.40
C ASP A 7 9.57 14.66 -2.52
N ARG A 8 8.88 14.14 -1.51
CA ARG A 8 9.44 13.06 -0.67
C ARG A 8 9.60 11.75 -1.41
N LEU A 9 8.66 11.41 -2.31
CA LEU A 9 8.77 10.23 -3.17
C LEU A 9 9.99 10.34 -4.08
N ASN A 10 10.21 11.49 -4.72
CA ASN A 10 11.36 11.73 -5.59
C ASN A 10 12.69 11.54 -4.84
N LYS A 11 12.80 12.06 -3.61
CA LYS A 11 13.98 11.81 -2.75
C LYS A 11 14.21 10.33 -2.47
N ILE A 12 13.14 9.54 -2.25
CA ILE A 12 13.26 8.08 -2.10
C ILE A 12 13.75 7.42 -3.39
N LEU A 13 13.26 7.87 -4.55
CA LEU A 13 13.62 7.34 -5.86
C LEU A 13 15.07 7.65 -6.25
N GLU A 14 15.62 8.78 -5.83
CA GLU A 14 17.02 9.16 -6.06
C GLU A 14 18.00 8.27 -5.28
N VAL A 15 17.67 7.97 -4.02
CA VAL A 15 18.55 7.18 -3.14
C VAL A 15 18.47 5.69 -3.46
N LYS A 16 17.30 5.20 -3.88
CA LYS A 16 17.11 3.78 -4.17
C LYS A 16 17.63 3.43 -5.56
N LYS A 17 18.48 2.40 -5.63
CA LYS A 17 18.74 1.66 -6.89
C LYS A 17 17.41 1.32 -7.56
N PRO A 18 17.35 1.20 -8.91
CA PRO A 18 16.12 0.98 -9.66
C PRO A 18 15.28 -0.16 -9.06
N ASN A 19 14.37 0.17 -8.15
CA ASN A 19 13.62 -0.82 -7.41
C ASN A 19 12.56 -1.36 -8.38
N SER A 20 12.41 -2.67 -8.43
CA SER A 20 11.48 -3.33 -9.35
C SER A 20 10.00 -2.97 -9.10
N LYS A 21 9.69 -2.34 -7.95
CA LYS A 21 8.34 -1.95 -7.56
C LYS A 21 7.97 -0.52 -8.00
N TYR A 22 8.91 0.43 -8.06
CA TYR A 22 8.62 1.77 -8.58
C TYR A 22 8.75 1.80 -10.10
N LEU A 23 7.77 2.40 -10.78
CA LEU A 23 7.68 2.47 -12.23
C LEU A 23 7.45 3.92 -12.63
N SER A 24 8.39 4.52 -13.34
CA SER A 24 8.10 5.76 -14.05
C SER A 24 7.09 5.49 -15.17
N LYS A 25 6.29 6.51 -15.51
CA LYS A 25 5.35 6.43 -16.63
C LYS A 25 6.00 5.93 -17.92
N VAL A 26 7.17 6.47 -18.27
CA VAL A 26 7.93 6.04 -19.45
C VAL A 26 8.29 4.56 -19.41
N LYS A 27 8.72 4.03 -18.26
CA LYS A 27 9.06 2.61 -18.10
C LYS A 27 7.79 1.73 -18.19
N TYR A 28 6.70 2.20 -17.60
CA TYR A 28 5.40 1.53 -17.64
C TYR A 28 4.91 1.35 -19.09
N GLU A 29 4.89 2.43 -19.86
CA GLU A 29 4.47 2.43 -21.27
C GLU A 29 5.38 1.56 -22.14
N LYS A 30 6.70 1.65 -21.93
CA LYS A 30 7.67 0.78 -22.62
C LYS A 30 7.42 -0.71 -22.34
N LEU A 31 7.04 -1.09 -21.11
CA LEU A 31 6.71 -2.47 -20.80
C LEU A 31 5.46 -2.94 -21.53
N ILE A 32 4.44 -2.10 -21.65
CA ILE A 32 3.21 -2.42 -22.40
C ILE A 32 3.53 -2.67 -23.88
N ILE A 33 4.26 -1.74 -24.50
CA ILE A 33 4.68 -1.88 -25.92
C ILE A 33 5.49 -3.17 -26.10
N HIS A 34 6.47 -3.39 -25.23
CA HIS A 34 7.33 -4.57 -25.32
C HIS A 34 6.55 -5.88 -25.14
N LEU A 35 5.61 -5.95 -24.20
CA LEU A 35 4.76 -7.14 -24.02
C LEU A 35 3.92 -7.45 -25.26
N LYS A 36 3.43 -6.43 -25.97
CA LYS A 36 2.73 -6.62 -27.24
C LYS A 36 3.64 -7.21 -28.31
N GLU A 37 4.86 -6.69 -28.44
CA GLU A 37 5.86 -7.23 -29.37
C GLU A 37 6.19 -8.69 -29.04
N LEU A 38 6.28 -9.04 -27.75
CA LEU A 38 6.56 -10.41 -27.31
C LEU A 38 5.46 -11.42 -27.67
N LYS A 39 4.23 -10.98 -27.93
CA LYS A 39 3.15 -11.88 -28.40
C LYS A 39 3.46 -12.49 -29.76
N THR A 40 4.10 -11.73 -30.65
CA THR A 40 4.42 -12.16 -32.02
C THR A 40 5.88 -12.62 -32.18
N LYS A 41 6.79 -12.12 -31.34
CA LYS A 41 8.23 -12.42 -31.41
C LYS A 41 8.54 -13.92 -31.20
N LYS A 42 9.32 -14.48 -32.15
CA LYS A 42 9.99 -15.78 -32.07
C LYS A 42 11.37 -15.70 -32.77
N PRO A 43 12.46 -16.24 -32.18
CA PRO A 43 12.55 -16.87 -30.86
C PRO A 43 12.57 -15.83 -29.72
N LYS A 44 12.23 -16.29 -28.50
CA LYS A 44 12.26 -15.49 -27.27
C LYS A 44 13.59 -15.72 -26.53
N ILE A 45 14.15 -14.66 -25.95
CA ILE A 45 15.37 -14.74 -25.13
C ILE A 45 15.03 -14.94 -23.64
N PRO A 46 15.96 -15.41 -22.79
CA PRO A 46 15.68 -15.65 -21.36
C PRO A 46 15.02 -14.49 -20.61
N ASN A 47 15.40 -13.25 -20.92
CA ASN A 47 14.79 -12.06 -20.31
C ASN A 47 13.31 -11.87 -20.71
N ASP A 48 12.93 -12.25 -21.94
CA ASP A 48 11.54 -12.17 -22.40
C ASP A 48 10.63 -13.05 -21.54
N TYR A 49 11.07 -14.26 -21.24
CA TYR A 49 10.33 -15.18 -20.36
C TYR A 49 10.17 -14.62 -18.94
N ARG A 50 11.20 -13.93 -18.41
CA ARG A 50 11.11 -13.25 -17.11
C ARG A 50 10.06 -12.14 -17.11
N ILE A 51 9.97 -11.38 -18.20
CA ILE A 51 8.98 -10.32 -18.36
C ILE A 51 7.58 -10.91 -18.46
N ILE A 52 7.37 -11.91 -19.33
CA ILE A 52 6.06 -12.57 -19.53
C ILE A 52 5.56 -13.24 -18.24
N LYS A 53 6.46 -13.83 -17.44
CA LYS A 53 6.09 -14.44 -16.15
C LYS A 53 5.63 -13.40 -15.13
N LYS A 54 6.13 -12.16 -15.23
CA LYS A 54 5.87 -11.10 -14.24
C LYS A 54 4.72 -10.18 -14.63
N TYR A 55 4.54 -9.94 -15.93
CA TYR A 55 3.63 -8.92 -16.42
C TYR A 55 2.75 -9.45 -17.56
N ASP A 56 1.52 -8.96 -17.58
CA ASP A 56 0.58 -9.09 -18.70
C ASP A 56 -0.08 -7.73 -18.98
N VAL A 57 -0.77 -7.61 -20.11
CA VAL A 57 -1.47 -6.39 -20.53
C VAL A 57 -2.95 -6.69 -20.72
N VAL A 58 -3.79 -5.94 -20.02
CA VAL A 58 -5.25 -5.99 -20.14
C VAL A 58 -5.76 -4.61 -20.51
N GLU A 59 -6.79 -4.57 -21.36
CA GLU A 59 -7.50 -3.34 -21.69
C GLU A 59 -8.71 -3.17 -20.76
N VAL A 60 -8.77 -2.03 -20.07
CA VAL A 60 -9.87 -1.66 -19.19
C VAL A 60 -10.39 -0.30 -19.64
N SER A 61 -11.63 -0.24 -20.12
CA SER A 61 -12.26 1.00 -20.61
C SER A 61 -11.43 1.74 -21.67
N ASN A 62 -10.92 1.02 -22.67
CA ASN A 62 -10.04 1.53 -23.73
C ASN A 62 -8.68 2.07 -23.23
N VAL A 63 -8.27 1.73 -22.01
CA VAL A 63 -6.96 2.06 -21.45
C VAL A 63 -6.21 0.77 -21.12
N GLU A 64 -5.00 0.67 -21.64
CA GLU A 64 -4.15 -0.49 -21.38
C GLU A 64 -3.50 -0.39 -20.01
N ARG A 65 -3.60 -1.48 -19.26
CA ARG A 65 -3.05 -1.62 -17.91
C ARG A 65 -2.13 -2.81 -17.84
N LEU A 66 -0.98 -2.59 -17.22
CA LEU A 66 -0.05 -3.62 -16.85
C LEU A 66 -0.61 -4.37 -15.62
N VAL A 67 -0.74 -5.69 -15.69
CA VAL A 67 -1.30 -6.53 -14.63
C VAL A 67 -0.40 -7.71 -14.32
N VAL A 68 -0.66 -8.37 -13.19
CA VAL A 68 -0.07 -9.67 -12.88
C VAL A 68 -0.72 -10.73 -13.76
N PRO A 69 0.05 -11.57 -14.48
CA PRO A 69 -0.50 -12.69 -15.23
C PRO A 69 -1.34 -13.61 -14.32
N LYS A 70 -2.58 -13.90 -14.72
CA LYS A 70 -3.43 -14.84 -13.98
C LYS A 70 -2.90 -16.27 -14.08
N MET A 71 -2.89 -16.98 -12.96
CA MET A 71 -2.60 -18.42 -12.95
C MET A 71 -3.91 -19.21 -13.04
N ASN A 72 -4.94 -18.77 -12.32
CA ASN A 72 -6.29 -19.35 -12.33
C ASN A 72 -7.34 -18.32 -12.78
N LYS A 73 -8.50 -18.81 -13.24
CA LYS A 73 -9.60 -17.94 -13.69
C LYS A 73 -10.15 -17.05 -12.56
N ASP A 74 -10.18 -17.60 -11.35
CA ASP A 74 -10.74 -16.97 -10.15
C ASP A 74 -9.77 -16.01 -9.44
N ASP A 75 -8.51 -15.94 -9.89
CA ASP A 75 -7.53 -15.03 -9.30
C ASP A 75 -7.96 -13.58 -9.52
N GLN A 76 -7.94 -12.81 -8.43
CA GLN A 76 -8.18 -11.37 -8.46
C GLN A 76 -7.10 -10.68 -9.29
N ILE A 77 -7.52 -9.85 -10.25
CA ILE A 77 -6.59 -9.08 -11.09
C ILE A 77 -5.93 -8.02 -10.23
N LYS A 78 -4.60 -8.08 -10.15
CA LYS A 78 -3.79 -7.01 -9.56
C LYS A 78 -3.12 -6.20 -10.66
N CYS A 79 -3.29 -4.89 -10.59
CA CYS A 79 -2.71 -3.94 -11.52
C CYS A 79 -1.36 -3.43 -11.00
N TYR A 80 -0.49 -3.05 -11.93
CA TYR A 80 0.65 -2.21 -11.66
C TYR A 80 0.27 -0.74 -11.90
N VAL A 81 0.84 0.14 -11.09
CA VAL A 81 0.65 1.60 -11.19
C VAL A 81 1.98 2.28 -11.43
N PHE A 82 1.96 3.40 -12.14
CA PHE A 82 3.15 4.26 -12.26
C PHE A 82 3.17 5.32 -11.14
N ASN A 83 4.35 5.89 -10.90
CA ASN A 83 4.64 6.69 -9.71
C ASN A 83 3.67 7.88 -9.54
N GLU A 84 3.29 8.51 -10.64
CA GLU A 84 2.39 9.65 -10.68
C GLU A 84 0.94 9.30 -10.29
N GLU A 85 0.53 8.02 -10.34
CA GLU A 85 -0.79 7.56 -9.86
C GLU A 85 -0.81 7.24 -8.36
N LEU A 86 0.35 7.16 -7.70
CA LEU A 86 0.43 6.69 -6.31
C LEU A 86 -0.34 7.59 -5.36
N PHE A 87 -0.25 8.92 -5.52
CA PHE A 87 -0.90 9.85 -4.61
C PHE A 87 -2.43 9.74 -4.67
N SER A 88 -3.02 9.82 -5.87
CA SER A 88 -4.47 9.74 -6.05
C SER A 88 -5.04 8.44 -5.52
N ILE A 89 -4.41 7.30 -5.84
CA ILE A 89 -4.83 5.98 -5.37
C ILE A 89 -4.79 5.86 -3.85
N LEU A 90 -3.71 6.33 -3.23
CA LEU A 90 -3.57 6.32 -1.76
C LEU A 90 -4.60 7.26 -1.12
N HIS A 91 -4.80 8.44 -1.70
CA HIS A 91 -5.73 9.44 -1.19
C HIS A 91 -7.18 8.95 -1.24
N GLU A 92 -7.64 8.49 -2.40
CA GLU A 92 -8.98 7.94 -2.60
C GLU A 92 -9.22 6.74 -1.68
N THR A 93 -8.26 5.80 -1.62
CA THR A 93 -8.37 4.64 -0.73
C THR A 93 -8.47 5.07 0.72
N HIS A 94 -7.61 6.00 1.17
CA HIS A 94 -7.60 6.49 2.54
C HIS A 94 -8.91 7.17 2.95
N LEU A 95 -9.48 7.99 2.07
CA LEU A 95 -10.77 8.63 2.28
C LEU A 95 -11.90 7.59 2.31
N SER A 96 -11.91 6.63 1.38
CA SER A 96 -12.96 5.60 1.28
C SER A 96 -13.09 4.73 2.53
N ILE A 97 -11.99 4.51 3.26
CA ILE A 97 -11.98 3.70 4.49
C ILE A 97 -12.11 4.55 5.77
N GLY A 98 -12.34 5.86 5.63
CA GLY A 98 -12.54 6.80 6.75
C GLY A 98 -11.28 7.03 7.57
N HIS A 99 -10.19 7.46 6.92
CA HIS A 99 -8.89 7.68 7.58
C HIS A 99 -8.33 6.43 8.28
N GLY A 100 -8.48 5.28 7.63
CA GLY A 100 -7.96 4.00 8.13
C GLY A 100 -6.44 4.02 8.29
N ARG A 101 -5.95 3.29 9.29
CA ARG A 101 -4.52 3.12 9.57
C ARG A 101 -3.85 2.25 8.49
N ARG A 102 -2.52 2.12 8.60
CA ARG A 102 -1.65 1.32 7.71
C ARG A 102 -2.28 -0.01 7.31
N ASP A 103 -2.62 -0.87 8.27
CA ASP A 103 -3.03 -2.26 7.97
C ASP A 103 -4.34 -2.31 7.15
N ARG A 104 -5.29 -1.39 7.42
CA ARG A 104 -6.53 -1.30 6.63
C ARG A 104 -6.27 -0.78 5.22
N MET A 105 -5.38 0.20 5.06
CA MET A 105 -4.97 0.67 3.73
C MET A 105 -4.23 -0.41 2.95
N GLU A 106 -3.24 -1.07 3.56
CA GLU A 106 -2.48 -2.15 2.91
C GLU A 106 -3.41 -3.27 2.45
N HIS A 107 -4.36 -3.70 3.29
CA HIS A 107 -5.34 -4.71 2.92
C HIS A 107 -6.17 -4.30 1.68
N GLN A 108 -6.69 -3.07 1.64
CA GLN A 108 -7.46 -2.58 0.49
C GLN A 108 -6.59 -2.46 -0.77
N LEU A 109 -5.39 -1.91 -0.65
CA LEU A 109 -4.49 -1.68 -1.78
C LEU A 109 -3.96 -2.98 -2.36
N HIS A 110 -3.53 -3.94 -1.52
CA HIS A 110 -2.93 -5.20 -1.98
C HIS A 110 -3.92 -6.16 -2.64
N SER A 111 -5.22 -5.94 -2.46
CA SER A 111 -6.25 -6.63 -3.23
C SER A 111 -6.29 -6.17 -4.69
N LYS A 112 -5.89 -4.92 -4.99
CA LYS A 112 -6.02 -4.28 -6.31
C LYS A 112 -4.68 -4.02 -7.01
N TYR A 113 -3.61 -3.82 -6.25
CA TYR A 113 -2.34 -3.33 -6.78
C TYR A 113 -1.15 -4.18 -6.30
N GLU A 114 -0.24 -4.48 -7.22
CA GLU A 114 0.90 -5.37 -6.95
C GLU A 114 2.16 -4.60 -6.49
N ASN A 115 2.28 -3.32 -6.86
CA ASN A 115 3.51 -2.56 -6.64
C ASN A 115 3.40 -1.37 -5.68
N ILE A 116 2.29 -1.25 -4.96
CA ILE A 116 2.17 -0.28 -3.87
C ILE A 116 2.79 -0.87 -2.59
N THR A 117 3.84 -0.22 -2.10
CA THR A 117 4.63 -0.73 -0.97
C THR A 117 4.20 -0.11 0.35
N ARG A 118 4.51 -0.79 1.47
CA ARG A 118 4.33 -0.25 2.82
C ARG A 118 5.03 1.10 3.02
N GLU A 119 6.22 1.27 2.43
CA GLU A 119 6.95 2.55 2.47
C GLU A 119 6.13 3.68 1.86
N THR A 120 5.52 3.43 0.69
CA THR A 120 4.64 4.40 0.01
C THR A 120 3.39 4.72 0.85
N VAL A 121 2.77 3.70 1.46
CA VAL A 121 1.60 3.87 2.34
C VAL A 121 1.96 4.71 3.58
N MET A 122 3.08 4.41 4.22
CA MET A 122 3.57 5.14 5.39
C MET A 122 3.94 6.59 5.03
N LEU A 123 4.57 6.81 3.88
CA LEU A 123 4.88 8.15 3.38
C LEU A 123 3.61 9.00 3.31
N TYR A 124 2.53 8.46 2.73
CA TYR A 124 1.24 9.15 2.66
C TYR A 124 0.63 9.41 4.05
N LEU A 125 0.57 8.39 4.92
CA LEU A 125 0.00 8.53 6.27
C LEU A 125 0.70 9.59 7.13
N ASN A 126 2.02 9.72 6.97
CA ASN A 126 2.80 10.71 7.68
C ASN A 126 2.47 12.16 7.26
N LEU A 127 1.83 12.34 6.10
CA LEU A 127 1.41 13.63 5.58
C LEU A 127 -0.06 13.96 5.89
N CYS A 128 -0.85 12.97 6.33
CA CYS A 128 -2.25 13.20 6.65
C CYS A 128 -2.43 13.89 8.02
N GLU A 129 -2.80 15.16 8.01
CA GLU A 129 -2.97 15.97 9.23
C GLU A 129 -3.98 15.36 10.22
N LEU A 130 -5.10 14.81 9.74
CA LEU A 130 -6.13 14.21 10.60
C LEU A 130 -5.60 12.95 11.31
N CYS A 131 -4.82 12.14 10.60
CA CYS A 131 -4.16 10.97 11.20
C CYS A 131 -3.09 11.39 12.21
N GLN A 132 -2.29 12.42 11.91
CA GLN A 132 -1.26 12.93 12.82
C GLN A 132 -1.88 13.47 14.11
N LYS A 133 -2.95 14.27 14.03
CA LYS A 133 -3.65 14.81 15.21
C LYS A 133 -4.21 13.70 16.10
N LYS A 134 -4.77 12.63 15.51
CA LYS A 134 -5.31 11.49 16.26
C LYS A 134 -4.25 10.68 17.00
N SER A 135 -3.01 10.58 16.49
CA SER A 135 -1.92 9.94 17.23
C SER A 135 -1.51 10.69 18.49
N PHE A 136 -1.66 12.02 18.54
CA PHE A 136 -1.37 12.84 19.73
C PHE A 136 -2.48 12.80 20.79
N MET A 137 -3.69 12.36 20.45
CA MET A 137 -4.81 12.27 21.39
C MET A 137 -4.83 10.97 22.20
N ILE A 138 -3.95 10.01 21.89
CA ILE A 138 -3.66 8.90 22.81
C ILE A 138 -2.71 9.46 23.88
N LYS A 139 -3.28 10.11 24.89
CA LYS A 139 -2.53 10.43 26.12
C LYS A 139 -1.98 9.11 26.69
N PRO A 140 -0.78 9.08 27.28
CA PRO A 140 -0.39 7.96 28.11
C PRO A 140 -1.49 7.76 29.15
N ILE A 141 -1.88 6.51 29.40
CA ILE A 141 -2.55 6.21 30.65
C ILE A 141 -1.51 6.55 31.72
N THR A 142 -1.59 7.74 32.29
CA THR A 142 -0.93 8.02 33.56
C THR A 142 -1.66 7.14 34.56
N SER A 143 -1.05 6.02 34.92
CA SER A 143 -1.49 5.15 36.00
C SER A 143 -1.41 5.91 37.31
N THR A 144 -2.39 6.75 37.56
CA THR A 144 -2.76 7.28 38.86
C THR A 144 -4.27 7.23 38.87
N ASP A 145 -4.80 6.05 39.19
CA ASP A 145 -5.96 5.86 40.06
C ASP A 145 -6.33 4.37 40.06
N ASN A 146 -6.45 3.82 41.27
CA ASN A 146 -6.81 2.44 41.63
C ASN A 146 -5.65 1.47 41.87
N ILE A 147 -4.80 1.78 42.86
CA ILE A 147 -4.48 0.77 43.86
C ILE A 147 -5.53 0.94 44.96
N ASN A 148 -6.73 0.36 44.78
CA ASN A 148 -7.55 0.01 45.93
C ASN A 148 -7.24 -1.45 46.24
N LEU A 149 -6.29 -1.61 47.16
CA LEU A 149 -5.87 -2.88 47.73
C LEU A 149 -7.09 -3.56 48.32
N HIS A 150 -7.37 -4.75 47.80
CA HIS A 150 -8.23 -5.77 48.37
C HIS A 150 -7.93 -5.99 49.86
N TYR A 151 -8.64 -5.29 50.75
CA TYR A 151 -8.78 -5.57 52.18
C TYR A 151 -10.09 -4.98 52.70
N GLN A 152 -11.21 -5.59 52.33
CA GLN A 152 -12.46 -5.48 53.07
C GLN A 152 -13.34 -6.65 52.67
N ASP A 153 -13.09 -7.78 53.34
CA ASP A 153 -14.07 -8.82 53.67
C ASP A 153 -13.36 -9.73 54.66
N LEU A 154 -13.59 -9.49 55.96
CA LEU A 154 -13.48 -10.43 57.10
C LEU A 154 -13.44 -9.61 58.41
N VAL A 155 -14.49 -8.84 58.67
CA VAL A 155 -14.91 -8.58 60.05
C VAL A 155 -16.44 -8.60 60.05
N ASP A 156 -17.01 -9.78 60.34
CA ASP A 156 -18.28 -9.88 61.07
C ASP A 156 -18.24 -11.14 61.95
N ILE A 157 -17.99 -10.85 63.24
CA ILE A 157 -18.74 -11.33 64.39
C ILE A 157 -19.11 -12.82 64.39
N HIS A 158 -18.43 -13.58 65.26
CA HIS A 158 -19.15 -14.56 66.07
C HIS A 158 -18.95 -14.24 67.55
N THR A 159 -20.06 -13.81 68.14
CA THR A 159 -20.40 -13.88 69.56
C THR A 159 -20.22 -15.32 70.08
N ILE A 160 -19.52 -15.46 71.21
CA ILE A 160 -19.93 -16.07 72.50
C ILE A 160 -18.73 -16.00 73.45
#